data_AF-I0CEG6-F1
#
_entry.id   AF-I0CEG6-F1
#
_cell.length_a   1.000
_cell.length_b   1.000
_cell.length_c   1.000
_cell.angle_alpha   90.00
_cell.angle_beta   90.00
_cell.angle_gamma   90.00
#
_symmetry.space_group_name_H-M   'P 1'
#
loop_
_entity.id
_entity.type
_entity.pdbx_description
1 polymer ?
#
loop_
_entity_poly.entity_id
_entity_poly.type
_entity_poly.pdbx_seq_one_letter_code
_entity_poly.pdbx_strand_id
1 'polypeptide(L)'
;MGPQRRALARPHPPHRRTRHHLTSPLTAPDEGRPAHPETPMSATLLTPDQLDQQAAALYDTAAWQQIVSGWTLTAPEPAPRTTGQTGEQTTVGDWRDLLNGTVNDLIATATTTLPPAAPAERPLPGRLGAILPDRLHAWRRIGQPDIRPSVQLAYARRLLVEWGWQNRPYRLRDGWGARCLCGALLSAHRLGYGSLDTANRSAAWLMTGLRHEGWAGLIGEWNRAPGRTAGQALALVDTVTVRAAQAGE
;
A
#
# COMPACT_ATOMS: atom_id res chain seq x y z
N MET A 1 -44.48 43.82 34.94
CA MET A 1 -44.92 42.42 34.94
C MET A 1 -43.92 41.65 34.07
N GLY A 2 -42.83 41.02 34.52
CA GLY A 2 -42.62 40.10 35.66
C GLY A 2 -42.88 38.65 35.21
N PRO A 3 -42.01 37.64 35.44
CA PRO A 3 -40.62 37.68 35.91
C PRO A 3 -39.61 36.77 35.14
N GLN A 4 -38.33 36.96 35.49
CA GLN A 4 -37.16 36.13 35.22
C GLN A 4 -37.30 34.69 35.75
N ARG A 5 -36.63 33.72 35.11
CA ARG A 5 -35.99 32.58 35.82
C ARG A 5 -34.62 32.21 35.25
N ARG A 6 -33.60 32.54 36.05
CA ARG A 6 -32.27 31.92 36.11
C ARG A 6 -32.38 30.46 36.55
N ALA A 7 -31.51 29.59 36.02
CA ALA A 7 -30.99 28.40 36.70
C ALA A 7 -29.54 28.20 36.19
N LEU A 8 -28.53 28.71 36.89
CA LEU A 8 -27.79 28.10 38.00
C LEU A 8 -27.14 26.75 37.64
N ALA A 9 -25.82 26.83 37.52
CA ALA A 9 -24.86 25.74 37.42
C ALA A 9 -24.92 24.79 38.64
N ARG A 10 -24.54 23.54 38.41
CA ARG A 10 -23.99 22.64 39.43
C ARG A 10 -22.69 22.02 38.89
N PRO A 11 -21.53 22.28 39.52
CA PRO A 11 -20.31 21.51 39.36
C PRO A 11 -20.16 20.47 40.49
N HIS A 12 -19.38 19.41 40.22
CA HIS A 12 -18.58 18.55 41.12
C HIS A 12 -18.68 17.05 40.72
N PRO A 13 -17.72 16.18 41.11
CA PRO A 13 -16.33 16.40 41.58
C PRO A 13 -15.29 15.55 40.79
N PRO A 14 -13.98 15.74 41.06
CA PRO A 14 -12.90 14.99 40.41
C PRO A 14 -12.67 13.61 41.04
N HIS A 15 -12.57 12.56 40.22
CA HIS A 15 -12.04 11.28 40.69
C HIS A 15 -10.50 11.25 40.65
N ARG A 16 -10.02 11.29 41.89
CA ARG A 16 -8.70 11.02 42.46
C ARG A 16 -7.87 9.94 41.74
N ARG A 17 -6.58 10.26 41.61
CA ARG A 17 -5.44 9.38 41.35
C ARG A 17 -5.43 8.10 42.19
N THR A 18 -4.99 7.00 41.57
CA THR A 18 -4.17 5.97 42.22
C THR A 18 -2.93 5.70 41.37
N ARG A 19 -1.80 6.30 41.80
CA ARG A 19 -0.45 5.82 41.49
C ARG A 19 -0.26 4.55 42.31
N HIS A 20 -0.05 3.42 41.67
CA HIS A 20 0.64 2.30 42.30
C HIS A 20 2.12 2.38 41.87
N HIS A 21 2.94 2.91 42.79
CA HIS A 21 4.35 2.51 42.87
C HIS A 21 4.35 1.06 43.34
N LEU A 22 4.84 0.15 42.49
CA LEU A 22 5.32 -1.15 42.93
C LEU A 22 6.80 -1.22 42.58
N THR A 23 7.55 -1.11 43.65
CA THR A 23 8.91 -1.55 43.93
C THR A 23 9.32 -2.80 43.15
N SER A 24 10.51 -2.73 42.56
CA SER A 24 11.34 -3.88 42.19
C SER A 24 11.73 -4.70 43.42
N PRO A 25 11.96 -6.01 43.23
CA PRO A 25 13.13 -6.71 43.78
C PRO A 25 13.94 -7.32 42.61
N LEU A 26 15.20 -6.94 42.42
CA LEU A 26 16.40 -7.61 42.96
C LEU A 26 16.47 -9.13 42.68
N THR A 27 17.05 -9.44 41.52
CA THR A 27 18.13 -10.42 41.25
C THR A 27 18.12 -11.80 41.91
N ALA A 28 18.04 -12.85 41.07
CA ALA A 28 18.79 -14.10 41.21
C ALA A 28 19.25 -14.56 39.81
N PRO A 29 20.39 -15.27 39.69
CA PRO A 29 21.07 -15.51 38.42
C PRO A 29 20.46 -16.72 37.69
N ASP A 30 20.16 -16.55 36.40
CA ASP A 30 19.81 -17.66 35.50
C ASP A 30 21.10 -18.20 34.87
N GLU A 31 21.52 -19.36 35.37
CA GLU A 31 22.61 -20.16 34.82
C GLU A 31 22.17 -20.83 33.52
N GLY A 32 23.03 -20.75 32.50
CA GLY A 32 23.10 -21.81 31.49
C GLY A 32 22.28 -21.61 30.21
N ARG A 33 22.47 -20.50 29.50
CA ARG A 33 22.18 -20.44 28.06
C ARG A 33 23.47 -20.76 27.28
N PRO A 34 23.52 -21.84 26.47
CA PRO A 34 24.67 -22.09 25.61
C PRO A 34 24.81 -20.94 24.61
N ALA A 35 25.99 -20.32 24.61
CA ALA A 35 26.36 -19.32 23.62
C ALA A 35 26.32 -19.97 22.24
N HIS A 36 25.28 -19.69 21.47
CA HIS A 36 25.37 -19.82 20.02
C HIS A 36 26.41 -18.80 19.55
N PRO A 37 27.49 -19.20 18.86
CA PRO A 37 28.31 -18.23 18.17
C PRO A 37 27.45 -17.60 17.09
N GLU A 38 26.91 -16.41 17.36
CA GLU A 38 26.51 -15.47 16.34
C GLU A 38 27.77 -15.10 15.56
N THR A 39 28.09 -15.96 14.60
CA THR A 39 29.00 -15.62 13.52
C THR A 39 28.28 -14.51 12.77
N PRO A 40 28.78 -13.26 12.73
CA PRO A 40 28.22 -12.28 11.84
C PRO A 40 28.32 -12.88 10.44
N MET A 41 27.17 -13.12 9.79
CA MET A 41 27.12 -13.35 8.36
C MET A 41 27.50 -12.03 7.70
N SER A 42 28.80 -11.75 7.70
CA SER A 42 29.41 -10.87 6.72
C SER A 42 29.01 -11.45 5.37
N ALA A 43 28.04 -10.83 4.72
CA ALA A 43 27.78 -11.08 3.31
C ALA A 43 29.07 -10.71 2.58
N THR A 44 29.92 -11.70 2.37
CA THR A 44 31.13 -11.54 1.58
C THR A 44 30.66 -11.03 0.23
N LEU A 45 31.14 -9.85 -0.16
CA LEU A 45 30.97 -9.35 -1.52
C LEU A 45 31.73 -10.30 -2.45
N LEU A 46 31.05 -11.36 -2.86
CA LEU A 46 31.55 -12.30 -3.86
C LEU A 46 31.57 -11.57 -5.19
N THR A 47 32.69 -11.70 -5.92
CA THR A 47 32.67 -11.37 -7.34
C THR A 47 31.72 -12.36 -8.06
N PRO A 48 31.17 -12.00 -9.23
CA PRO A 48 30.33 -12.92 -9.99
C PRO A 48 30.95 -14.30 -10.20
N ASP A 49 32.24 -14.36 -10.51
CA ASP A 49 32.96 -15.64 -10.68
C ASP A 49 33.04 -16.47 -9.38
N GLN A 50 33.18 -15.80 -8.23
CA GLN A 50 33.19 -16.47 -6.93
C GLN A 50 31.80 -16.98 -6.53
N LEU A 51 30.75 -16.24 -6.90
CA LEU A 51 29.38 -16.69 -6.73
C LEU A 51 29.10 -17.92 -7.60
N ASP A 52 29.55 -17.92 -8.85
CA ASP A 52 29.38 -19.05 -9.77
C ASP A 52 30.13 -20.30 -9.28
N GLN A 53 31.35 -20.14 -8.76
CA GLN A 53 32.10 -21.25 -8.17
C GLN A 53 31.42 -21.81 -6.90
N GLN A 54 30.86 -20.94 -6.05
CA GLN A 54 30.13 -21.39 -4.87
C GLN A 54 28.80 -22.07 -5.22
N ALA A 55 28.10 -21.55 -6.23
CA ALA A 55 26.88 -22.18 -6.75
C ALA A 55 27.20 -23.56 -7.35
N ALA A 56 28.28 -23.68 -8.14
CA ALA A 56 28.75 -24.95 -8.69
C ALA A 56 29.09 -25.96 -7.57
N ALA A 57 29.80 -25.53 -6.52
CA ALA A 57 30.13 -26.39 -5.40
C ALA A 57 28.89 -26.87 -4.62
N LEU A 58 27.82 -26.07 -4.58
CA LEU A 58 26.53 -26.43 -3.96
C LEU A 58 25.81 -27.55 -4.72
N TYR A 59 25.89 -27.58 -6.06
CA TYR A 59 25.24 -28.61 -6.88
C TYR A 59 25.71 -30.04 -6.57
N ASP A 60 26.98 -30.19 -6.20
CA ASP A 60 27.59 -31.49 -5.87
C ASP A 60 27.34 -31.93 -4.42
N THR A 61 26.64 -31.11 -3.62
CA THR A 61 26.39 -31.44 -2.21
C THR A 61 25.25 -32.45 -2.06
N ALA A 62 25.39 -33.35 -1.09
CA ALA A 62 24.32 -34.26 -0.69
C ALA A 62 23.05 -33.50 -0.23
N ALA A 63 23.22 -32.30 0.35
CA ALA A 63 22.12 -31.44 0.75
C ALA A 63 21.29 -30.98 -0.47
N TRP A 64 21.94 -30.60 -1.56
CA TRP A 64 21.27 -30.27 -2.81
C TRP A 64 20.52 -31.47 -3.40
N GLN A 65 21.15 -32.64 -3.43
CA GLN A 65 20.50 -33.88 -3.89
C GLN A 65 19.29 -34.25 -3.04
N GLN A 66 19.32 -33.97 -1.73
CA GLN A 66 18.22 -34.23 -0.82
C GLN A 66 17.04 -33.25 -1.02
N ILE A 67 17.31 -31.98 -1.35
CA ILE A 67 16.29 -31.00 -1.71
C ILE A 67 15.60 -31.39 -3.03
N VAL A 68 16.39 -31.73 -4.05
CA VAL A 68 15.87 -32.08 -5.39
C VAL A 68 15.05 -33.38 -5.33
N SER A 69 15.49 -34.39 -4.57
CA SER A 69 14.71 -35.62 -4.37
C SER A 69 13.42 -35.40 -3.58
N GLY A 70 13.33 -34.35 -2.75
CA GLY A 70 12.11 -33.95 -2.06
C GLY A 70 11.04 -33.30 -2.96
N TRP A 71 11.42 -32.82 -4.15
CA TRP A 71 10.48 -32.16 -5.07
C TRP A 71 9.46 -33.11 -5.69
N THR A 72 9.77 -34.40 -5.83
CA THR A 72 8.78 -35.41 -6.28
C THR A 72 7.71 -35.69 -5.21
N LEU A 73 7.99 -35.41 -3.93
CA LEU A 73 7.05 -35.57 -2.81
C LEU A 73 6.15 -34.33 -2.58
N THR A 74 6.54 -33.16 -3.08
CA THR A 74 5.81 -31.89 -2.88
C THR A 74 5.08 -31.40 -4.12
N ALA A 75 5.32 -32.00 -5.29
CA ALA A 75 4.52 -31.74 -6.49
C ALA A 75 3.14 -32.42 -6.35
N PRO A 76 2.02 -31.68 -6.37
CA PRO A 76 0.70 -32.30 -6.39
C PRO A 76 0.54 -33.16 -7.64
N GLU A 77 0.01 -34.37 -7.46
CA GLU A 77 -0.25 -35.30 -8.56
C GLU A 77 -1.22 -34.66 -9.57
N PRO A 78 -0.89 -34.64 -10.88
CA PRO A 78 -1.74 -34.00 -11.87
C PRO A 78 -3.08 -34.73 -11.96
N ALA A 79 -4.15 -34.07 -11.54
CA ALA A 79 -5.49 -34.61 -11.63
C ALA A 79 -5.84 -34.96 -13.09
N PRO A 80 -6.51 -36.11 -13.35
CA PRO A 80 -6.96 -36.46 -14.70
C PRO A 80 -7.95 -35.41 -15.22
N ARG A 81 -7.67 -34.88 -16.40
CA ARG A 81 -8.44 -33.82 -17.06
C ARG A 81 -9.82 -34.35 -17.44
N THR A 82 -10.87 -33.73 -16.92
CA THR A 82 -12.23 -33.91 -17.47
C THR A 82 -12.31 -33.07 -18.75
N THR A 83 -12.57 -33.72 -19.87
CA THR A 83 -12.71 -33.08 -21.18
C THR A 83 -13.99 -32.24 -21.21
N GLY A 84 -13.82 -30.91 -21.18
CA GLY A 84 -14.89 -29.97 -21.54
C GLY A 84 -14.93 -28.74 -20.66
N GLN A 85 -14.04 -27.78 -20.92
CA GLN A 85 -14.32 -26.35 -20.75
C GLN A 85 -13.23 -25.52 -21.45
N THR A 86 -13.64 -24.86 -22.53
CA THR A 86 -12.87 -23.88 -23.28
C THR A 86 -12.81 -22.59 -22.48
N GLY A 87 -11.80 -22.49 -21.63
CA GLY A 87 -11.34 -21.27 -21.00
C GLY A 87 -9.82 -21.29 -21.08
N GLU A 88 -9.23 -20.24 -21.64
CA GLU A 88 -7.81 -20.06 -21.93
C GLU A 88 -6.98 -20.09 -20.63
N GLN A 89 -6.78 -21.29 -20.11
CA GLN A 89 -5.81 -21.60 -19.08
C GLN A 89 -4.46 -21.65 -19.76
N THR A 90 -3.65 -20.61 -19.59
CA THR A 90 -2.23 -20.57 -19.95
C THR A 90 -1.56 -21.78 -19.33
N THR A 91 -1.45 -22.84 -20.12
CA THR A 91 -1.05 -24.16 -19.64
C THR A 91 0.43 -24.16 -19.31
N VAL A 92 0.81 -24.98 -18.33
CA VAL A 92 2.17 -25.35 -17.89
C VAL A 92 3.11 -25.80 -19.04
N GLY A 93 2.67 -25.80 -20.30
CA GLY A 93 3.50 -25.96 -21.51
C GLY A 93 4.25 -24.69 -21.96
N ASP A 94 3.75 -23.49 -21.65
CA ASP A 94 4.27 -22.23 -22.21
C ASP A 94 5.72 -21.94 -21.78
N TRP A 95 6.08 -22.27 -20.54
CA TRP A 95 7.42 -21.94 -20.04
C TRP A 95 8.52 -22.85 -20.59
N ARG A 96 8.20 -24.08 -20.99
CA ARG A 96 9.19 -24.99 -21.59
C ARG A 96 9.52 -24.58 -23.02
N ASP A 97 8.55 -24.05 -23.75
CA ASP A 97 8.77 -23.53 -25.09
C ASP A 97 9.63 -22.26 -25.06
N LEU A 98 9.48 -21.44 -24.01
CA LEU A 98 10.36 -20.28 -23.76
C LEU A 98 11.84 -20.67 -23.54
N LEU A 99 12.11 -21.81 -22.90
CA LEU A 99 13.49 -22.27 -22.66
C LEU A 99 14.18 -22.87 -23.89
N ASN A 100 13.41 -23.22 -24.92
CA ASN A 100 13.94 -23.79 -26.16
C ASN A 100 14.14 -22.73 -27.27
N GLY A 101 13.68 -21.49 -27.06
CA GLY A 101 13.87 -20.37 -27.98
C GLY A 101 15.24 -19.70 -27.85
N THR A 102 15.63 -18.89 -28.85
CA THR A 102 16.85 -18.08 -28.72
C THR A 102 16.64 -16.96 -27.71
N VAL A 103 17.73 -16.41 -27.16
CA VAL A 103 17.66 -15.21 -26.30
C VAL A 103 16.93 -14.06 -27.00
N ASN A 104 17.07 -13.94 -28.33
CA ASN A 104 16.36 -12.92 -29.11
C ASN A 104 14.85 -13.19 -29.18
N ASP A 105 14.42 -14.44 -29.28
CA ASP A 105 12.99 -14.81 -29.27
C ASP A 105 12.37 -14.58 -27.90
N LEU A 106 13.12 -14.83 -26.83
CA LEU A 106 12.74 -14.49 -25.45
C LEU A 106 12.59 -12.98 -25.27
N ILE A 107 13.56 -12.19 -25.75
CA ILE A 107 13.50 -10.72 -25.69
C ILE A 107 12.32 -10.20 -26.51
N ALA A 108 12.10 -10.71 -27.72
CA ALA A 108 10.98 -10.33 -28.58
C ALA A 108 9.64 -10.66 -27.90
N THR A 109 9.48 -11.86 -27.36
CA THR A 109 8.26 -12.27 -26.65
C THR A 109 8.04 -11.42 -25.40
N ALA A 110 9.08 -11.15 -24.61
CA ALA A 110 9.01 -10.28 -23.44
C ALA A 110 8.65 -8.83 -23.81
N THR A 111 9.24 -8.28 -24.87
CA THR A 111 8.94 -6.91 -25.34
C THR A 111 7.56 -6.78 -25.96
N THR A 112 7.02 -7.84 -26.54
CA THR A 112 5.66 -7.83 -27.10
C THR A 112 4.58 -8.01 -26.02
N THR A 113 4.95 -8.61 -24.88
CA THR A 113 4.05 -8.82 -23.72
C THR A 113 4.19 -7.74 -22.64
N LEU A 114 5.21 -6.87 -22.75
CA LEU A 114 5.37 -5.71 -21.90
C LEU A 114 4.15 -4.78 -22.07
N PRO A 115 3.49 -4.37 -20.97
CA PRO A 115 2.44 -3.37 -21.06
C PRO A 115 2.98 -2.11 -21.75
N PRO A 116 2.17 -1.41 -22.56
CA PRO A 116 2.61 -0.17 -23.19
C PRO A 116 3.19 0.76 -22.13
N ALA A 117 4.32 1.41 -22.46
CA ALA A 117 5.00 2.33 -21.57
C ALA A 117 3.99 3.32 -20.99
N ALA A 118 3.92 3.40 -19.66
CA ALA A 118 3.00 4.31 -18.99
C ALA A 118 3.22 5.72 -19.57
N PRO A 119 2.16 6.43 -19.98
CA PRO A 119 2.29 7.77 -20.52
C PRO A 119 3.07 8.63 -19.52
N ALA A 120 4.02 9.43 -20.01
CA ALA A 120 4.92 10.22 -19.18
C ALA A 120 4.13 10.99 -18.10
N GLU A 121 4.19 10.49 -16.87
CA GLU A 121 3.50 11.11 -15.75
C GLU A 121 4.16 12.46 -15.47
N ARG A 122 3.41 13.55 -15.68
CA ARG A 122 3.89 14.88 -15.32
C ARG A 122 4.16 14.89 -13.81
N PRO A 123 5.36 15.32 -13.37
CA PRO A 123 5.64 15.43 -11.94
C PRO A 123 4.64 16.40 -11.30
N LEU A 124 4.22 16.07 -10.08
CA LEU A 124 3.39 16.96 -9.29
C LEU A 124 4.11 18.30 -9.13
N PRO A 125 3.38 19.42 -9.15
CA PRO A 125 4.00 20.69 -8.77
C PRO A 125 4.44 20.53 -7.31
N GLY A 126 5.73 20.77 -7.05
CA GLY A 126 6.38 20.47 -5.76
C GLY A 126 5.77 21.22 -4.57
N ARG A 127 6.50 21.38 -3.47
CA ARG A 127 5.94 21.96 -2.22
C ARG A 127 5.25 23.31 -2.38
N LEU A 128 5.73 24.19 -3.27
CA LEU A 128 5.05 25.46 -3.59
C LEU A 128 3.71 25.24 -4.31
N GLY A 129 3.63 24.22 -5.17
CA GLY A 129 2.40 23.79 -5.81
C GLY A 129 1.35 23.25 -4.84
N ALA A 130 1.79 22.62 -3.74
CA ALA A 130 0.92 22.12 -2.69
C ALA A 130 0.17 23.24 -1.96
N ILE A 131 0.81 24.39 -1.76
CA ILE A 131 0.25 25.56 -1.08
C ILE A 131 -0.71 26.35 -1.99
N LEU A 132 -0.53 26.23 -3.31
CA LEU A 132 -1.33 26.94 -4.29
C LEU A 132 -2.80 26.47 -4.24
N PRO A 133 -3.79 27.38 -4.35
CA PRO A 133 -5.18 27.01 -4.50
C PRO A 133 -5.39 26.04 -5.69
N ASP A 134 -6.13 24.96 -5.47
CA ASP A 134 -6.34 23.90 -6.48
C ASP A 134 -6.92 24.43 -7.81
N ARG A 135 -7.70 25.51 -7.78
CA ARG A 135 -8.22 26.16 -8.99
C ARG A 135 -7.13 26.62 -9.95
N LEU A 136 -5.96 26.98 -9.43
CA LEU A 136 -4.81 27.42 -10.23
C LEU A 136 -4.11 26.24 -10.91
N HIS A 137 -4.47 24.99 -10.61
CA HIS A 137 -3.98 23.82 -11.33
C HIS A 137 -4.83 23.45 -12.54
N ALA A 138 -6.00 24.08 -12.73
CA ALA A 138 -6.94 23.76 -13.81
C ALA A 138 -6.36 23.96 -15.23
N TRP A 139 -5.38 24.85 -15.41
CA TRP A 139 -4.64 25.03 -16.66
C TRP A 139 -3.90 23.76 -17.14
N ARG A 140 -3.61 22.81 -16.24
CA ARG A 140 -2.96 21.53 -16.59
C ARG A 140 -3.91 20.49 -17.20
N ARG A 141 -5.22 20.77 -17.21
CA ARG A 141 -6.29 19.82 -17.53
C ARG A 141 -6.53 19.57 -19.03
N ILE A 142 -5.95 20.36 -19.92
CA ILE A 142 -6.32 20.36 -21.33
C ILE A 142 -6.00 18.98 -21.97
N GLY A 143 -7.04 18.25 -22.38
CA GLY A 143 -6.96 17.06 -23.24
C GLY A 143 -6.80 15.69 -22.56
N GLN A 144 -7.01 15.55 -21.24
CA GLN A 144 -6.81 14.27 -20.55
C GLN A 144 -8.07 13.36 -20.61
N PRO A 145 -7.93 12.07 -21.00
CA PRO A 145 -9.02 11.09 -20.92
C PRO A 145 -9.39 10.81 -19.46
N ASP A 146 -10.62 10.34 -19.23
CA ASP A 146 -11.01 9.89 -17.89
C ASP A 146 -10.22 8.64 -17.49
N ILE A 147 -9.94 8.50 -16.20
CA ILE A 147 -9.12 7.42 -15.67
C ILE A 147 -9.94 6.52 -14.74
N ARG A 148 -9.41 5.35 -14.45
CA ARG A 148 -10.03 4.41 -13.51
C ARG A 148 -9.93 4.91 -12.06
N PRO A 149 -10.94 4.67 -11.20
CA PRO A 149 -10.88 4.94 -9.76
C PRO A 149 -9.62 4.47 -9.03
N SER A 150 -9.05 3.30 -9.35
CA SER A 150 -7.79 2.80 -8.78
C SER A 150 -6.60 3.71 -9.13
N VAL A 151 -6.54 4.19 -10.37
CA VAL A 151 -5.49 5.12 -10.82
C VAL A 151 -5.67 6.49 -10.13
N GLN A 152 -6.91 6.96 -9.99
CA GLN A 152 -7.21 8.18 -9.23
C GLN A 152 -6.77 8.06 -7.75
N LEU A 153 -6.98 6.90 -7.13
CA LEU A 153 -6.52 6.62 -5.76
C LEU A 153 -5.00 6.60 -5.67
N ALA A 154 -4.29 6.04 -6.66
CA ALA A 154 -2.84 6.09 -6.73
C ALA A 154 -2.30 7.53 -6.82
N TYR A 155 -2.95 8.41 -7.59
CA TYR A 155 -2.61 9.84 -7.61
C TYR A 155 -2.90 10.53 -6.28
N ALA A 156 -4.03 10.21 -5.64
CA ALA A 156 -4.34 10.73 -4.31
C ALA A 156 -3.30 10.28 -3.27
N ARG A 157 -2.86 9.02 -3.32
CA ARG A 157 -1.75 8.50 -2.50
C ARG A 157 -0.49 9.32 -2.70
N ARG A 158 -0.10 9.56 -3.96
CA ARG A 158 1.08 10.36 -4.31
C ARG A 158 1.01 11.76 -3.73
N LEU A 159 -0.15 12.42 -3.82
CA LEU A 159 -0.38 13.74 -3.21
C LEU A 159 -0.23 13.70 -1.68
N LEU A 160 -0.75 12.68 -1.02
CA LEU A 160 -0.62 12.54 0.44
C LEU A 160 0.85 12.36 0.88
N VAL A 161 1.65 11.65 0.08
CA VAL A 161 3.09 11.49 0.33
C VAL A 161 3.84 12.78 0.05
N GLU A 162 3.65 13.36 -1.13
CA GLU A 162 4.46 14.50 -1.59
C GLU A 162 4.06 15.82 -0.94
N TRP A 163 2.77 16.04 -0.69
CA TRP A 163 2.26 17.30 -0.14
C TRP A 163 1.93 17.19 1.35
N GLY A 164 1.81 15.96 1.86
CA GLY A 164 1.54 15.66 3.25
C GLY A 164 0.06 15.37 3.52
N TRP A 165 -0.17 14.68 4.64
CA TRP A 165 -1.50 14.35 5.15
C TRP A 165 -1.87 15.25 6.34
N GLN A 166 -3.14 15.60 6.47
CA GLN A 166 -3.67 16.32 7.63
C GLN A 166 -4.98 15.76 8.16
N ASN A 167 -5.10 15.76 9.49
CA ASN A 167 -6.26 15.25 10.24
C ASN A 167 -7.24 16.35 10.69
N ARG A 168 -7.09 17.59 10.22
CA ARG A 168 -7.89 18.71 10.75
C ARG A 168 -9.32 18.69 10.22
N PRO A 169 -10.30 19.07 11.07
CA PRO A 169 -11.72 19.01 10.72
C PRO A 169 -12.09 20.01 9.61
N TYR A 170 -12.90 19.52 8.66
CA TYR A 170 -13.60 20.27 7.59
C TYR A 170 -12.76 21.08 6.60
N ARG A 171 -11.44 20.92 6.58
CA ARG A 171 -10.60 21.50 5.55
C ARG A 171 -10.10 20.40 4.63
N LEU A 172 -10.29 20.58 3.32
CA LEU A 172 -9.68 19.71 2.31
C LEU A 172 -8.15 19.87 2.27
N ARG A 173 -7.66 21.01 2.76
CA ARG A 173 -6.28 21.43 2.71
C ARG A 173 -5.93 22.34 3.88
N ASP A 174 -4.71 22.24 4.42
CA ASP A 174 -4.18 23.19 5.41
C ASP A 174 -3.33 24.33 4.79
N GLY A 175 -2.82 25.23 5.63
CA GLY A 175 -1.99 26.35 5.15
C GLY A 175 -0.68 25.92 4.48
N TRP A 176 -0.19 24.72 4.78
CA TRP A 176 1.06 24.16 4.26
C TRP A 176 0.83 23.29 3.01
N GLY A 177 -0.42 23.07 2.62
CA GLY A 177 -0.75 22.22 1.50
C GLY A 177 -0.86 20.73 1.84
N ALA A 178 -0.89 20.34 3.11
CA ALA A 178 -1.27 18.98 3.45
C ALA A 178 -2.76 18.75 3.12
N ARG A 179 -3.12 17.54 2.68
CA ARG A 179 -4.49 17.17 2.26
C ARG A 179 -5.09 16.13 3.20
N CYS A 180 -6.41 16.18 3.40
CA CYS A 180 -7.11 14.99 3.91
C CYS A 180 -7.41 14.03 2.74
N LEU A 181 -7.96 12.84 3.02
CA LEU A 181 -8.32 11.86 1.97
C LEU A 181 -9.20 12.46 0.86
N CYS A 182 -10.31 13.12 1.22
CA CYS A 182 -11.19 13.78 0.24
C CYS A 182 -10.47 14.93 -0.50
N GLY A 183 -9.61 15.66 0.21
CA GLY A 183 -8.82 16.74 -0.37
C GLY A 183 -7.84 16.23 -1.42
N ALA A 184 -7.19 15.10 -1.18
CA ALA A 184 -6.28 14.48 -2.12
C ALA A 184 -7.00 14.01 -3.40
N LEU A 185 -8.17 13.38 -3.27
CA LEU A 185 -9.01 13.01 -4.43
C LEU A 185 -9.43 14.22 -5.27
N LEU A 186 -9.87 15.31 -4.61
CA LEU A 186 -10.27 16.52 -5.30
C LEU A 186 -9.07 17.24 -5.94
N SER A 187 -7.93 17.28 -5.26
CA SER A 187 -6.71 17.87 -5.81
C SER A 187 -6.19 17.08 -7.01
N ALA A 188 -6.26 15.74 -7.00
CA ALA A 188 -5.94 14.91 -8.16
C ALA A 188 -6.81 15.29 -9.36
N HIS A 189 -8.13 15.39 -9.15
CA HIS A 189 -9.06 15.90 -10.16
C HIS A 189 -8.70 17.30 -10.69
N ARG A 190 -8.36 18.23 -9.79
CA ARG A 190 -8.02 19.61 -10.15
C ARG A 190 -6.67 19.74 -10.87
N LEU A 191 -5.77 18.79 -10.68
CA LEU A 191 -4.52 18.66 -11.43
C LEU A 191 -4.72 18.07 -12.83
N GLY A 192 -5.93 17.58 -13.13
CA GLY A 192 -6.29 17.00 -14.42
C GLY A 192 -6.31 15.48 -14.44
N TYR A 193 -6.15 14.81 -13.30
CA TYR A 193 -6.30 13.36 -13.18
C TYR A 193 -7.78 13.01 -12.97
N GLY A 194 -8.39 12.38 -13.96
CA GLY A 194 -9.77 11.90 -13.88
C GLY A 194 -10.85 12.98 -13.84
N SER A 195 -12.09 12.54 -14.05
CA SER A 195 -13.28 13.36 -13.90
C SER A 195 -13.70 13.51 -12.43
N LEU A 196 -14.69 14.38 -12.19
CA LEU A 196 -15.29 14.49 -10.86
C LEU A 196 -16.08 13.22 -10.51
N ASP A 197 -16.62 12.54 -11.52
CA ASP A 197 -17.29 11.24 -11.36
C ASP A 197 -16.31 10.19 -10.86
N THR A 198 -15.13 10.07 -11.49
CA THR A 198 -14.05 9.19 -11.06
C THR A 198 -13.61 9.51 -9.62
N ALA A 199 -13.47 10.78 -9.26
CA ALA A 199 -13.15 11.17 -7.88
C ALA A 199 -14.24 10.73 -6.88
N ASN A 200 -15.51 10.81 -7.24
CA ASN A 200 -16.63 10.35 -6.41
C ASN A 200 -16.66 8.81 -6.28
N ARG A 201 -16.40 8.09 -7.38
CA ARG A 201 -16.28 6.62 -7.37
C ARG A 201 -15.10 6.16 -6.51
N SER A 202 -13.95 6.82 -6.60
CA SER A 202 -12.82 6.59 -5.70
C SER A 202 -13.17 6.86 -4.24
N ALA A 203 -13.96 7.90 -3.95
CA ALA A 203 -14.45 8.15 -2.59
C ALA A 203 -15.40 7.04 -2.10
N ALA A 204 -16.25 6.49 -2.98
CA ALA A 204 -17.09 5.34 -2.66
C ALA A 204 -16.24 4.11 -2.32
N TRP A 205 -15.16 3.85 -3.07
CA TRP A 205 -14.19 2.80 -2.76
C TRP A 205 -13.53 2.99 -1.38
N LEU A 206 -13.13 4.22 -1.03
CA LEU A 206 -12.63 4.52 0.32
C LEU A 206 -13.68 4.26 1.40
N MET A 207 -14.94 4.64 1.16
CA MET A 207 -16.03 4.34 2.10
C MET A 207 -16.21 2.83 2.28
N THR A 208 -16.17 2.04 1.21
CA THR A 208 -16.22 0.58 1.30
C THR A 208 -15.04 0.01 2.10
N GLY A 209 -13.83 0.52 1.88
CA GLY A 209 -12.65 0.15 2.66
C GLY A 209 -12.81 0.45 4.15
N LEU A 210 -13.30 1.64 4.48
CA LEU A 210 -13.59 2.05 5.86
C LEU A 210 -14.65 1.16 6.52
N ARG A 211 -15.72 0.81 5.79
CA ARG A 211 -16.75 -0.12 6.29
C ARG A 211 -16.18 -1.49 6.59
N HIS A 212 -15.29 -1.98 5.73
CA HIS A 212 -14.58 -3.25 5.95
C HIS A 212 -13.68 -3.20 7.19
N GLU A 213 -13.08 -2.05 7.52
CA GLU A 213 -12.34 -1.84 8.78
C GLU A 213 -13.24 -1.61 10.01
N GLY A 214 -14.57 -1.73 9.87
CA GLY A 214 -15.53 -1.52 10.94
C GLY A 214 -15.88 -0.06 11.21
N TRP A 215 -15.45 0.88 10.37
CA TRP A 215 -15.81 2.29 10.51
C TRP A 215 -17.17 2.59 9.88
N ALA A 216 -18.12 3.04 10.70
CA ALA A 216 -19.49 3.30 10.26
C ALA A 216 -19.79 4.77 9.87
N GLY A 217 -18.83 5.68 10.07
CA GLY A 217 -18.97 7.10 9.77
C GLY A 217 -18.56 7.47 8.35
N LEU A 218 -18.50 8.77 8.07
CA LEU A 218 -18.00 9.33 6.80
C LEU A 218 -16.46 9.41 6.79
N ILE A 219 -15.86 9.54 5.60
CA ILE A 219 -14.39 9.75 5.43
C ILE A 219 -13.91 10.94 6.27
N GLY A 220 -14.67 12.04 6.29
CA GLY A 220 -14.32 13.23 7.06
C GLY A 220 -14.29 13.00 8.58
N GLU A 221 -15.18 12.13 9.08
CA GLU A 221 -15.23 11.74 10.50
C GLU A 221 -14.08 10.80 10.86
N TRP A 222 -13.78 9.85 9.96
CA TRP A 222 -12.60 8.99 10.12
C TRP A 222 -11.32 9.83 10.16
N ASN A 223 -11.16 10.76 9.23
CA ASN A 223 -9.95 11.58 9.09
C ASN A 223 -9.66 12.42 10.33
N ARG A 224 -10.70 12.86 11.06
CA ARG A 224 -10.57 13.67 12.28
C ARG A 224 -10.55 12.85 13.57
N ALA A 225 -10.71 11.52 13.50
CA ALA A 225 -10.76 10.69 14.68
C ALA A 225 -9.42 10.78 15.45
N PRO A 226 -9.44 10.83 16.81
CA PRO A 226 -8.22 10.88 17.60
C PRO A 226 -7.31 9.69 17.31
N GLY A 227 -6.00 9.91 17.29
CA GLY A 227 -5.01 8.87 17.05
C GLY A 227 -4.82 8.45 15.58
N ARG A 228 -5.54 9.08 14.64
CA ARG A 228 -5.32 8.83 13.21
C ARG A 228 -3.99 9.37 12.72
N THR A 229 -3.30 8.55 11.93
CA THR A 229 -1.97 8.87 11.40
C THR A 229 -1.94 8.90 9.88
N ALA A 230 -0.93 9.56 9.33
CA ALA A 230 -0.66 9.56 7.89
C ALA A 230 -0.45 8.13 7.37
N GLY A 231 0.25 7.28 8.13
CA GLY A 231 0.49 5.88 7.78
C GLY A 231 -0.81 5.08 7.65
N GLN A 232 -1.78 5.29 8.54
CA GLN A 232 -3.10 4.67 8.44
C GLN A 232 -3.88 5.17 7.21
N ALA A 233 -3.81 6.47 6.90
CA ALA A 233 -4.45 7.01 5.72
C ALA A 233 -3.87 6.44 4.42
N LEU A 234 -2.54 6.30 4.36
CA LEU A 234 -1.85 5.69 3.23
C LEU A 234 -2.18 4.18 3.12
N ALA A 235 -2.15 3.44 4.22
CA ALA A 235 -2.48 2.01 4.23
C ALA A 235 -3.92 1.74 3.76
N LEU A 236 -4.88 2.59 4.16
CA LEU A 236 -6.26 2.54 3.67
C LEU A 236 -6.31 2.77 2.15
N VAL A 237 -5.65 3.83 1.66
CA VAL A 237 -5.61 4.12 0.21
C VAL A 237 -4.97 2.98 -0.56
N ASP A 238 -3.87 2.40 -0.07
CA ASP A 238 -3.16 1.30 -0.71
C ASP A 238 -4.05 0.05 -0.81
N THR A 239 -4.68 -0.33 0.30
CA THR A 239 -5.61 -1.48 0.35
C THR A 239 -6.78 -1.29 -0.61
N VAL A 240 -7.38 -0.11 -0.62
CA VAL A 240 -8.53 0.21 -1.48
C VAL A 240 -8.13 0.30 -2.95
N THR A 241 -6.94 0.81 -3.26
CA THR A 241 -6.40 0.88 -4.62
C THR A 241 -6.27 -0.51 -5.23
N VAL A 242 -5.70 -1.46 -4.47
CA VAL A 242 -5.55 -2.86 -4.92
C VAL A 242 -6.92 -3.49 -5.16
N ARG A 243 -7.88 -3.30 -4.26
CA ARG A 243 -9.24 -3.85 -4.39
C ARG A 243 -10.00 -3.27 -5.59
N ALA A 244 -9.89 -1.96 -5.82
CA ALA A 244 -10.48 -1.32 -6.99
C ALA A 244 -9.86 -1.88 -8.29
N ALA A 245 -8.53 -1.97 -8.35
CA ALA A 245 -7.83 -2.51 -9.53
C ALA A 245 -8.24 -3.97 -9.82
N GLN A 246 -8.37 -4.80 -8.80
CA GLN A 246 -8.85 -6.19 -8.92
C GLN A 246 -10.29 -6.28 -9.43
N ALA A 247 -11.11 -5.26 -9.16
CA ALA A 247 -12.49 -5.16 -9.67
C ALA A 247 -12.57 -4.58 -11.09
N GLY A 248 -11.44 -4.28 -11.74
CA GLY A 248 -11.39 -3.60 -13.04
C GLY A 248 -11.67 -2.10 -12.98
N GLU A 249 -11.72 -1.55 -11.77
CA GLU A 249 -12.00 -0.16 -11.42
C GLU A 249 -10.72 0.61 -11.07
#